data_AF-A0A7W1WQT0-F1
#
_entry.id   AF-A0A7W1WQT0-F1
#
_cell.length_a   1.000
_cell.length_b   1.000
_cell.length_c   1.000
_cell.angle_alpha   90.00
_cell.angle_beta   90.00
_cell.angle_gamma   90.00
#
_symmetry.space_group_name_H-M   'P 1'
#
loop_
_entity.id
_entity.type
_entity.pdbx_description
1 polymer ?
#
loop_
_entity_poly.entity_id
_entity_poly.type
_entity_poly.pdbx_seq_one_letter_code
_entity_poly.pdbx_strand_id
1 'polypeptide(L)'
;MNDLNEMESKFYCDLAHQYGSPVLDIACGTGRMTIPLAERGYDMTGFDITPEMLEAAKQKALDRGVSVHWIQADMRQLELGRKYMPSSSFRYKSSRASYTSP
;
A
#
# COMPACT_ATOMS: atom_id res chain seq x y z
N MET A 1 -9.27 -10.51 15.16
CA MET A 1 -8.65 -10.20 13.84
C MET A 1 -9.42 -8.99 13.32
N ASN A 2 -8.85 -7.79 13.37
CA ASN A 2 -9.59 -6.57 13.04
C ASN A 2 -9.49 -6.28 11.55
N ASP A 3 -10.31 -6.98 10.77
CA ASP A 3 -10.52 -6.69 9.36
C ASP A 3 -11.22 -5.33 9.17
N LEU A 4 -11.22 -4.81 7.94
CA LEU A 4 -11.97 -3.58 7.62
C LEU A 4 -13.46 -3.83 7.82
N ASN A 5 -14.18 -2.85 8.37
CA ASN A 5 -15.62 -2.91 8.36
C ASN A 5 -16.16 -2.68 6.92
N GLU A 6 -17.44 -3.01 6.70
CA GLU A 6 -18.04 -2.93 5.36
C GLU A 6 -18.00 -1.52 4.76
N MET A 7 -18.18 -0.48 5.58
CA MET A 7 -18.18 0.91 5.13
C MET A 7 -16.78 1.36 4.70
N GLU A 8 -15.74 1.04 5.50
CA GLU A 8 -14.34 1.30 5.16
C GLU A 8 -13.95 0.54 3.89
N SER A 9 -14.30 -0.75 3.82
CA SER A 9 -13.99 -1.57 2.65
C SER A 9 -14.61 -0.98 1.38
N LYS A 10 -15.88 -0.58 1.43
CA LYS A 10 -16.55 0.06 0.29
C LYS A 10 -15.87 1.36 -0.10
N PHE A 11 -15.57 2.23 0.87
CA PHE A 11 -14.93 3.52 0.62
C PHE A 11 -13.59 3.37 -0.11
N TYR A 12 -12.72 2.45 0.34
CA TYR A 12 -11.42 2.26 -0.30
C TYR A 12 -11.51 1.56 -1.65
N CYS A 13 -12.47 0.66 -1.84
CA CYS A 13 -12.73 0.09 -3.16
C CYS A 13 -13.23 1.15 -4.14
N ASP A 14 -14.13 2.03 -3.73
CA ASP A 14 -14.64 3.12 -4.57
C ASP A 14 -13.48 4.05 -4.99
N LEU A 15 -12.59 4.41 -4.06
CA LEU A 15 -11.39 5.19 -4.36
C LEU A 15 -10.45 4.48 -5.34
N ALA A 16 -10.12 3.22 -5.08
CA ALA A 16 -9.22 2.45 -5.94
C ALA A 16 -9.82 2.24 -7.35
N HIS A 17 -11.14 2.09 -7.46
CA HIS A 17 -11.84 2.03 -8.74
C HIS A 17 -11.84 3.39 -9.46
N GLN A 18 -12.02 4.49 -8.74
CA GLN A 18 -12.06 5.83 -9.31
C GLN A 18 -10.71 6.29 -9.85
N TYR A 19 -9.62 5.96 -9.16
CA TYR A 19 -8.29 6.52 -9.44
C TYR A 19 -7.31 5.48 -10.01
N GLY A 20 -7.68 4.20 -10.02
CA GLY A 20 -6.95 3.11 -10.66
C GLY A 20 -5.85 2.49 -9.79
N SER A 21 -5.23 1.45 -10.33
CA SER A 21 -4.09 0.74 -9.76
C SER A 21 -2.77 1.21 -10.39
N PRO A 22 -1.65 1.20 -9.65
CA PRO A 22 -1.53 0.60 -8.33
C PRO A 22 -1.72 1.56 -7.15
N VAL A 23 -2.15 1.01 -6.01
CA VAL A 23 -2.49 1.73 -4.78
C VAL A 23 -1.32 1.68 -3.80
N LEU A 24 -0.99 2.84 -3.21
CA LEU A 24 0.01 2.95 -2.16
C LEU A 24 -0.63 3.12 -0.79
N ASP A 25 -0.30 2.24 0.14
CA ASP A 25 -0.66 2.30 1.55
C ASP A 25 0.53 2.79 2.38
N ILE A 26 0.37 3.97 2.98
CA ILE A 26 1.41 4.69 3.72
C ILE A 26 1.31 4.36 5.19
N ALA A 27 2.42 3.98 5.83
CA ALA A 27 2.42 3.48 7.21
C ALA A 27 1.43 2.30 7.36
N CYS A 28 1.57 1.34 6.44
CA CYS A 28 0.64 0.22 6.29
C CYS A 28 0.58 -0.72 7.51
N GLY A 29 1.54 -0.61 8.43
CA GLY A 29 1.64 -1.45 9.62
C GLY A 29 1.60 -2.93 9.26
N THR A 30 0.68 -3.67 9.88
CA THR A 30 0.51 -5.12 9.63
C THR A 30 -0.47 -5.44 8.48
N GLY A 31 -0.80 -4.46 7.63
CA GLY A 31 -1.60 -4.66 6.42
C GLY A 31 -3.12 -4.68 6.61
N ARG A 32 -3.66 -3.99 7.63
CA ARG A 32 -5.12 -3.95 7.92
C ARG A 32 -5.96 -3.57 6.70
N MET A 33 -5.49 -2.59 5.93
CA MET A 33 -6.14 -2.17 4.69
C MET A 33 -5.53 -2.84 3.46
N THR A 34 -4.20 -2.93 3.43
CA THR A 34 -3.46 -3.42 2.28
C THR A 34 -3.89 -4.82 1.85
N ILE A 35 -4.05 -5.73 2.82
CA ILE A 35 -4.35 -7.14 2.55
C ILE A 35 -5.80 -7.32 2.04
N PRO A 36 -6.84 -6.78 2.68
CA PRO A 36 -8.21 -6.90 2.15
C PRO A 36 -8.42 -6.28 0.77
N LEU A 37 -7.68 -5.22 0.43
CA LEU A 37 -7.71 -4.65 -0.92
C LEU A 37 -6.98 -5.54 -1.93
N ALA A 38 -5.84 -6.12 -1.54
CA ALA A 38 -5.17 -7.12 -2.38
C ALA A 38 -6.04 -8.37 -2.64
N GLU A 39 -6.79 -8.83 -1.62
CA GLU A 39 -7.77 -9.94 -1.76
C GLU A 39 -8.87 -9.62 -2.79
N ARG A 40 -9.15 -8.33 -3.02
CA ARG A 40 -10.12 -7.85 -4.02
C ARG A 40 -9.50 -7.60 -5.38
N GLY A 41 -8.22 -7.93 -5.57
CA GLY A 41 -7.52 -7.86 -6.85
C GLY A 41 -6.84 -6.53 -7.15
N TYR A 42 -6.75 -5.61 -6.18
CA TYR A 42 -5.99 -4.37 -6.38
C TYR A 42 -4.49 -4.64 -6.31
N ASP A 43 -3.70 -4.04 -7.21
CA ASP A 43 -2.24 -4.03 -7.12
C ASP A 43 -1.81 -3.09 -5.99
N MET A 44 -1.35 -3.68 -4.90
CA MET A 44 -1.03 -2.98 -3.66
C MET A 44 0.48 -2.87 -3.44
N THR A 45 0.89 -1.69 -2.98
CA THR A 45 2.16 -1.52 -2.29
C THR A 45 1.93 -0.95 -0.91
N GLY A 46 2.47 -1.61 0.10
CA GLY A 46 2.48 -1.11 1.47
C GLY A 46 3.90 -0.70 1.85
N PHE A 47 4.05 0.46 2.48
CA PHE A 47 5.32 0.80 3.11
C PHE A 47 5.16 1.17 4.58
N ASP A 48 6.16 0.82 5.38
CA ASP A 48 6.25 1.15 6.79
C ASP A 48 7.71 1.30 7.19
N ILE A 49 7.98 2.07 8.25
CA ILE A 49 9.34 2.25 8.77
C ILE A 49 9.74 1.08 9.68
N THR A 50 8.76 0.43 10.31
CA THR A 50 8.98 -0.59 11.33
C THR A 50 9.06 -1.98 10.68
N PRO A 51 10.25 -2.62 10.65
CA PRO A 51 10.44 -3.89 9.96
C PRO A 51 9.60 -5.03 10.55
N GLU A 52 9.36 -5.03 11.87
CA GLU A 52 8.55 -6.04 12.56
C GLU A 52 7.09 -6.01 12.09
N MET A 53 6.58 -4.82 11.76
CA MET A 53 5.22 -4.65 11.24
C MET A 53 5.10 -5.23 9.83
N LEU A 54 6.09 -4.96 8.98
CA LEU A 54 6.14 -5.50 7.62
C LEU A 54 6.28 -7.02 7.62
N GLU A 55 7.05 -7.59 8.55
CA GLU A 55 7.18 -9.04 8.65
C GLU A 55 5.85 -9.69 9.02
N ALA A 56 5.14 -9.13 10.01
CA ALA A 56 3.79 -9.56 10.33
C ALA A 56 2.81 -9.38 9.16
N ALA A 57 2.94 -8.30 8.37
CA ALA A 57 2.11 -8.06 7.19
C ALA A 57 2.37 -9.11 6.10
N LYS A 58 3.64 -9.40 5.81
CA LYS A 58 4.05 -10.42 4.83
C LYS A 58 3.52 -11.80 5.20
N GLN A 59 3.66 -12.20 6.47
CA GLN A 59 3.14 -13.50 6.92
C GLN A 59 1.62 -13.57 6.76
N LYS A 60 0.88 -12.53 7.17
CA LYS A 60 -0.58 -12.49 6.98
C LYS A 60 -1.01 -12.52 5.51
N ALA A 61 -0.25 -11.85 4.64
CA ALA A 61 -0.49 -11.85 3.20
C ALA A 61 -0.26 -13.25 2.59
N LEU A 62 0.81 -13.94 3.01
CA LEU A 62 1.08 -15.34 2.67
C LEU A 62 -0.05 -16.26 3.14
N ASP A 63 -0.47 -16.14 4.40
CA ASP A 63 -1.54 -16.95 4.98
C ASP A 63 -2.88 -16.78 4.23
N ARG A 64 -3.11 -15.58 3.66
CA ARG A 64 -4.30 -15.24 2.87
C ARG A 64 -4.11 -15.44 1.35
N GLY A 65 -2.93 -15.89 0.91
CA GLY A 65 -2.64 -16.18 -0.49
C GLY A 65 -2.63 -14.95 -1.41
N VAL A 66 -2.34 -13.76 -0.89
CA VAL A 66 -2.32 -12.51 -1.68
C VAL A 66 -0.91 -11.97 -1.90
N SER A 67 -0.69 -11.37 -3.07
CA SER A 67 0.57 -10.71 -3.42
C SER A 67 0.48 -9.21 -3.15
N VAL A 68 1.45 -8.70 -2.38
CA VAL A 68 1.59 -7.27 -2.07
C VAL A 68 3.07 -6.93 -2.15
N HIS A 69 3.40 -5.77 -2.72
CA HIS A 69 4.76 -5.26 -2.70
C HIS A 69 5.02 -4.49 -1.40
N TRP A 70 5.89 -5.02 -0.55
CA TRP A 70 6.22 -4.42 0.74
C TRP A 70 7.54 -3.67 0.70
N ILE A 71 7.55 -2.41 1.12
CA ILE A 71 8.75 -1.57 1.15
C ILE A 71 9.01 -1.12 2.59
N GLN A 72 10.20 -1.40 3.12
CA GLN A 72 10.64 -0.75 4.34
C GLN A 72 11.23 0.61 3.98
N ALA A 73 10.63 1.69 4.46
CA ALA A 73 11.15 3.02 4.21
C ALA A 73 10.65 4.06 5.22
N ASP A 74 11.47 5.08 5.43
CA ASP A 74 11.05 6.30 6.11
C ASP A 74 10.26 7.18 5.12
N MET A 75 9.01 7.51 5.45
CA MET A 75 8.17 8.37 4.62
C MET A 75 8.79 9.75 4.33
N ARG A 76 9.73 10.20 5.17
CA ARG A 76 10.44 11.47 5.02
C ARG A 76 11.53 11.43 3.95
N GLN A 77 11.93 10.23 3.51
CA GLN A 77 13.00 9.98 2.55
C GLN A 77 12.51 9.14 1.36
N LEU A 78 11.20 9.09 1.14
CA LEU A 78 10.58 8.19 0.17
C LEU A 78 10.80 8.70 -1.27
N GLU A 79 11.70 8.03 -2.00
CA GLU A 79 11.86 8.17 -3.45
C GLU A 79 11.12 7.03 -4.15
N LEU A 80 9.96 7.33 -4.73
CA LEU A 80 9.13 6.35 -5.41
C LEU A 80 9.50 6.28 -6.90
N GLY A 81 10.08 5.15 -7.33
CA GLY A 81 10.42 4.90 -8.74
C GLY A 81 9.22 4.69 -9.68
N ARG A 82 8.00 4.60 -9.13
CA ARG A 82 6.74 4.56 -9.91
C ARG A 82 5.74 5.58 -9.37
N LYS A 83 4.75 5.93 -10.19
CA LYS A 83 3.60 6.73 -9.74
C LYS A 83 2.59 5.83 -9.04
N TYR A 84 2.07 6.30 -7.92
CA TYR A 84 1.05 5.61 -7.13
C TYR A 84 -0.14 6.53 -6.90
N MET A 85 -1.32 5.92 -6.73
CA MET A 85 -2.46 6.60 -6.14
C MET A 85 -2.28 6.69 -4.61
N PRO A 86 -2.37 7.88 -3.99
CA PRO A 86 -2.27 8.01 -2.54
C PRO A 86 -3.59 7.55 -1.87
N SER A 87 -3.49 6.67 -0.86
CA SER A 87 -4.65 6.20 -0.07
C SER A 87 -5.21 7.24 0.90
N SER A 88 -4.45 8.29 1.18
CA SER A 88 -4.80 9.42 2.05
C SER A 88 -4.84 10.70 1.20
N SER A 89 -5.62 11.72 1.57
CA SER A 89 -5.77 13.01 0.86
C SER A 89 -4.47 13.84 0.65
N PHE A 90 -3.31 13.23 0.88
CA PHE A 90 -1.98 13.79 0.69
C PHE A 90 -1.57 13.73 -0.79
N ARG A 91 -1.57 14.89 -1.43
CA ARG A 91 -1.11 15.06 -2.80
C ARG A 91 0.42 15.13 -2.81
N TYR A 92 1.11 14.00 -2.90
CA TYR A 92 2.57 14.01 -3.04
C TYR A 92 2.94 14.54 -4.44
N LYS A 93 3.49 15.77 -4.50
CA LYS A 93 4.17 16.28 -5.69
C LYS A 93 5.60 15.73 -5.67
N SER A 94 5.84 14.59 -6.33
CA SER A 94 7.20 14.18 -6.66
C SER A 94 7.75 15.14 -7.70
N SER A 95 8.64 16.04 -7.29
CA SER A 95 9.61 16.65 -8.19
C SER A 95 10.82 15.74 -8.22
N ARG A 96 11.07 15.15 -9.40
CA ARG A 96 12.35 14.55 -9.83
C ARG A 96 12.52 13.03 -9.65
N ALA A 97 11.66 12.26 -10.34
CA ALA A 97 12.03 10.91 -10.72
C ALA A 97 13.15 10.96 -11.78
N SER A 98 14.34 10.48 -11.45
CA SER A 98 15.44 10.25 -12.40
C SER A 98 15.65 8.74 -12.50
N TYR A 99 15.31 8.16 -13.65
CA TYR A 99 15.61 6.77 -13.98
C TYR A 99 17.06 6.69 -14.47
N THR A 100 17.87 5.81 -13.87
CA THR A 100 19.04 5.21 -14.54
C THR A 100 18.97 3.70 -14.31
N SER A 101 18.65 2.97 -15.38
CA SER A 101 18.73 1.50 -15.40
C SER A 101 20.18 1.08 -15.68
N PRO A 102 20.70 -0.01 -15.10
CA PRO A 102 21.70 -0.82 -15.79
C PRO A 102 21.07 -1.57 -16.98
#